data_AF-A0A928GLF9-F1
#
_entry.id   AF-A0A928GLF9-F1
#
_cell.length_a   1.000
_cell.length_b   1.000
_cell.length_c   1.000
_cell.angle_alpha   90.00
_cell.angle_beta   90.00
_cell.angle_gamma   90.00
#
_symmetry.space_group_name_H-M   'P 1'
#
loop_
_entity.id
_entity.type
_entity.pdbx_description
1 polymer ?
#
loop_
_entity_poly.entity_id
_entity_poly.type
_entity_poly.pdbx_seq_one_letter_code
_entity_poly.pdbx_strand_id
1 'polypeptide(L)'
;MRRHKYYIRIGEIPENETSKIYNGDAIIGEERGVSVYDCIEKNGKYHIVMPLPFIEGQGQTYECLIQEVTQCRYEIARPRKVYLVTGKQVGNGHDNEPIIKNIKIIKEITEQFK
;
A
#
# COMPACT_ATOMS: atom_id res chain seq x y z
N MET A 1 -11.84 23.37 6.35
CA MET A 1 -10.85 22.96 5.33
C MET A 1 -10.81 21.45 5.24
N ARG A 2 -11.12 20.85 4.09
CA ARG A 2 -10.86 19.41 3.88
C ARG A 2 -9.34 19.23 3.83
N ARG A 3 -8.75 18.61 4.86
CA ARG A 3 -7.38 18.10 4.80
C ARG A 3 -7.32 17.11 3.63
N HIS A 4 -6.42 17.34 2.67
CA HIS A 4 -6.14 16.33 1.66
C HIS A 4 -5.54 15.11 2.37
N LYS A 5 -6.23 13.98 2.30
CA LYS A 5 -5.78 12.73 2.92
C LYS A 5 -4.81 12.06 1.95
N TYR A 6 -3.60 11.79 2.43
CA TYR A 6 -2.58 11.05 1.70
C TYR A 6 -2.50 9.62 2.24
N TYR A 7 -2.13 8.71 1.35
CA TYR A 7 -1.95 7.29 1.60
C TYR A 7 -0.62 6.83 1.01
N ILE A 8 -0.15 5.68 1.47
CA ILE A 8 1.03 5.02 0.91
C ILE A 8 0.59 3.79 0.13
N ARG A 9 1.03 3.69 -1.13
CA ARG A 9 0.87 2.50 -1.97
C ARG A 9 2.21 1.80 -2.13
N ILE A 10 2.26 0.51 -1.81
CA ILE A 10 3.42 -0.35 -2.09
C ILE A 10 3.14 -1.19 -3.33
N GLY A 11 4.05 -1.14 -4.30
CA GLY A 11 3.90 -1.77 -5.60
C GLY A 11 3.14 -0.92 -6.61
N GLU A 12 2.96 -1.47 -7.80
CA GLU A 12 2.30 -0.79 -8.91
C GLU A 12 0.82 -0.51 -8.63
N ILE A 13 0.31 0.53 -9.28
CA ILE A 13 -1.10 0.90 -9.27
C ILE A 13 -1.75 0.27 -10.50
N PRO A 14 -2.72 -0.65 -10.33
CA PRO A 14 -3.41 -1.28 -11.45
C PRO A 14 -4.14 -0.25 -12.32
N GLU A 15 -4.10 -0.42 -13.65
CA GLU A 15 -4.77 0.49 -14.60
C GLU A 15 -6.29 0.57 -14.40
N ASN A 16 -6.90 -0.53 -13.96
CA ASN A 16 -8.32 -0.62 -13.66
C ASN A 16 -8.68 -0.15 -12.24
N GLU A 17 -7.70 0.34 -11.47
CA GLU A 17 -7.82 0.73 -10.06
C GLU A 17 -8.39 -0.38 -9.14
N THR A 18 -8.10 -1.65 -9.42
CA THR A 18 -8.58 -2.80 -8.64
C THR A 18 -7.39 -3.61 -8.12
N SER A 19 -7.24 -3.70 -6.79
CA SER A 19 -6.24 -4.59 -6.19
C SER A 19 -6.70 -6.04 -6.18
N LYS A 20 -5.75 -6.95 -6.33
CA LYS A 20 -5.98 -8.40 -6.26
C LYS A 20 -5.68 -8.90 -4.85
N ILE A 21 -6.44 -9.88 -4.39
CA ILE A 21 -6.21 -10.61 -3.15
C ILE A 21 -5.42 -11.88 -3.51
N TYR A 22 -4.28 -12.07 -2.85
CA TYR A 22 -3.36 -13.18 -3.13
C TYR A 22 -3.33 -14.18 -1.98
N ASN A 23 -3.20 -15.46 -2.32
CA ASN A 23 -2.82 -16.52 -1.39
C ASN A 23 -1.65 -17.29 -2.03
N GLY A 24 -0.43 -16.98 -1.59
CA GLY A 24 0.79 -17.34 -2.33
C GLY A 24 0.76 -16.72 -3.73
N ASP A 25 1.02 -17.53 -4.76
CA ASP A 25 1.02 -17.08 -6.16
C ASP A 25 -0.40 -17.03 -6.78
N ALA A 26 -1.42 -17.53 -6.07
CA ALA A 26 -2.79 -17.60 -6.58
C ALA A 26 -3.57 -16.31 -6.28
N ILE A 27 -4.29 -15.81 -7.29
CA ILE A 27 -5.29 -14.74 -7.10
C ILE A 27 -6.59 -15.39 -6.64
N ILE A 28 -7.05 -15.04 -5.46
CA ILE A 28 -8.27 -15.62 -4.85
C ILE A 28 -9.45 -14.63 -4.82
N GLY A 29 -9.23 -13.38 -5.21
CA GLY A 29 -10.27 -12.36 -5.26
C GLY A 29 -9.76 -11.01 -5.74
N GLU A 30 -10.69 -10.06 -5.82
CA GLU A 30 -10.44 -8.68 -6.20
C GLU A 30 -11.11 -7.73 -5.20
N GLU A 31 -10.43 -6.63 -4.92
CA GLU A 31 -10.92 -5.54 -4.08
C GLU A 31 -11.77 -4.56 -4.89
N ARG A 32 -12.64 -3.82 -4.21
CA ARG A 32 -13.49 -2.82 -4.90
C ARG A 32 -12.74 -1.54 -5.29
N GLY A 33 -11.41 -1.51 -5.16
CA GLY A 33 -10.54 -0.36 -5.43
C GLY A 33 -9.07 -0.70 -5.20
N VAL A 34 -8.22 0.32 -5.03
CA VAL A 34 -6.79 0.15 -4.74
C VAL A 34 -6.55 0.11 -3.23
N SER A 35 -5.90 -0.96 -2.78
CA SER A 35 -5.43 -1.13 -1.40
C SER A 35 -4.21 -0.25 -1.11
N VAL A 36 -4.30 0.52 -0.03
CA VAL A 36 -3.28 1.47 0.41
C VAL A 36 -3.17 1.47 1.94
N TYR A 37 -2.07 1.96 2.46
CA TYR A 37 -1.90 2.23 3.88
C TYR A 37 -2.26 3.68 4.22
N ASP A 38 -2.94 3.87 5.35
CA ASP A 38 -2.98 5.21 5.97
C ASP A 38 -1.56 5.65 6.35
N CYS A 39 -1.33 6.96 6.41
CA CYS A 39 -0.01 7.48 6.73
C CYS A 39 -0.07 8.77 7.56
N ILE A 40 1.03 9.02 8.26
CA ILE A 40 1.31 10.30 8.94
C ILE A 40 2.61 10.89 8.41
N GLU A 41 2.67 12.21 8.31
CA GLU A 41 3.91 12.91 7.99
C GLU A 41 4.60 13.35 9.29
N LYS A 42 5.88 13.02 9.43
CA LYS A 42 6.74 13.47 10.53
C LYS A 42 8.12 13.80 10.00
N ASN A 43 8.61 15.00 10.28
CA ASN A 43 9.93 15.47 9.85
C ASN A 43 10.17 15.32 8.32
N GLY A 44 9.14 15.60 7.51
CA GLY A 44 9.21 15.48 6.05
C GLY A 44 9.21 14.05 5.50
N LYS A 45 9.05 13.04 6.35
CA LYS A 45 8.93 11.62 5.96
C LYS A 45 7.51 11.12 6.20
N TYR A 46 7.06 10.21 5.35
CA TYR A 46 5.75 9.56 5.50
C TYR A 46 5.91 8.20 6.16
N HIS A 47 5.14 7.98 7.22
CA HIS A 47 5.15 6.75 7.99
C HIS A 47 3.81 6.02 7.82
N ILE A 48 3.89 4.72 7.55
CA ILE A 48 2.72 3.85 7.46
C ILE A 48 2.05 3.76 8.84
N VAL A 49 0.72 3.85 8.84
CA VAL A 49 -0.14 3.55 9.98
C VAL A 49 -0.74 2.18 9.73
N MET A 50 -0.43 1.21 10.59
CA MET A 50 -0.98 -0.13 10.48
C MET A 50 -2.49 -0.12 10.73
N PRO A 51 -3.29 -0.86 9.94
CA PRO A 51 -4.74 -0.92 10.14
C PRO A 51 -5.11 -1.58 11.47
N LEU A 52 -6.09 -1.00 12.17
CA LEU A 52 -6.66 -1.56 13.39
C LEU A 52 -8.16 -1.89 13.18
N PRO A 53 -8.67 -3.01 13.72
CA PRO A 53 -7.93 -4.01 14.51
C PRO A 53 -6.95 -4.81 13.66
N PHE A 54 -5.82 -5.19 14.28
CA PHE A 54 -4.82 -6.04 13.66
C PHE A 54 -5.39 -7.44 13.51
N ILE A 55 -5.35 -7.98 12.29
CA ILE A 55 -5.81 -9.34 12.00
C ILE A 55 -4.63 -10.26 11.72
N GLU A 56 -4.86 -11.56 11.83
CA GLU A 56 -3.85 -12.57 11.51
C GLU A 56 -3.34 -12.40 10.07
N GLY A 57 -2.03 -12.58 9.86
CA GLY A 57 -1.40 -12.42 8.54
C GLY A 57 -1.03 -10.99 8.14
N GLN A 58 -1.70 -9.95 8.64
CA GLN A 58 -1.45 -8.55 8.24
C GLN A 58 0.01 -8.12 8.39
N GLY A 59 0.66 -8.51 9.49
CA GLY A 59 2.08 -8.21 9.74
C GLY A 59 3.02 -8.93 8.78
N GLN A 60 2.69 -10.17 8.42
CA GLN A 60 3.48 -10.96 7.47
C GLN A 60 3.34 -10.39 6.06
N THR A 61 2.12 -10.01 5.64
CA THR A 61 1.90 -9.32 4.36
C THR A 61 2.75 -8.05 4.28
N TYR A 62 2.72 -7.22 5.33
CA TYR A 62 3.54 -6.02 5.40
C TYR A 62 5.05 -6.31 5.33
N GLU A 63 5.54 -7.27 6.12
CA GLU A 63 6.95 -7.66 6.11
C GLU A 63 7.41 -8.13 4.72
N CYS A 64 6.62 -8.98 4.05
CA CYS A 64 6.90 -9.44 2.69
C CYS A 64 6.99 -8.26 1.71
N LEU A 65 6.00 -7.36 1.73
CA LEU A 65 5.98 -6.19 0.86
C LEU A 65 7.20 -5.28 1.07
N ILE A 66 7.61 -5.05 2.32
CA ILE A 66 8.77 -4.21 2.63
C ILE A 66 10.08 -4.88 2.21
N GLN A 67 10.21 -6.20 2.34
CA GLN A 67 11.39 -6.93 1.86
C GLN A 67 11.57 -6.81 0.35
N GLU A 68 10.46 -6.79 -0.42
CA GLU A 68 10.50 -6.58 -1.86
C GLU A 68 10.88 -5.14 -2.25
N VAL A 69 10.67 -4.17 -1.36
CA VAL A 69 11.09 -2.77 -1.54
C VAL A 69 12.57 -2.59 -1.18
N THR A 70 12.98 -3.10 -0.02
CA THR A 70 14.34 -2.92 0.53
C THR A 70 15.39 -3.81 -0.13
N GLN A 71 14.95 -4.92 -0.75
CA GLN A 71 15.83 -6.00 -1.22
C GLN A 71 16.71 -6.59 -0.12
N CYS A 72 16.30 -6.52 1.16
CA CYS A 72 17.16 -6.89 2.28
C CYS A 72 17.37 -8.41 2.45
N ARG A 73 16.55 -9.25 1.80
CA ARG A 73 16.67 -10.72 1.85
C ARG A 73 16.98 -11.38 0.52
N TYR A 74 16.43 -10.83 -0.58
CA TYR A 74 16.55 -11.42 -1.91
C TYR A 74 16.76 -10.31 -2.94
N GLU A 75 17.67 -10.54 -3.89
CA GLU A 75 17.78 -9.70 -5.08
C GLU A 75 16.62 -10.02 -6.02
N ILE A 76 15.67 -9.09 -6.12
CA ILE A 76 14.51 -9.22 -7.00
C ILE A 76 14.78 -8.38 -8.24
N ALA A 77 14.65 -8.98 -9.42
CA ALA A 77 14.90 -8.30 -10.70
C ALA A 77 14.08 -7.01 -10.88
N ARG A 78 12.93 -6.92 -10.21
CA ARG A 78 12.02 -5.76 -10.20
C ARG A 78 11.54 -5.49 -8.78
N PRO A 79 12.26 -4.72 -7.96
CA PRO A 79 11.80 -4.35 -6.62
C PRO A 79 10.53 -3.53 -6.68
N ARG A 80 9.71 -3.62 -5.63
CA ARG A 80 8.51 -2.78 -5.53
C ARG A 80 8.89 -1.32 -5.32
N LYS A 81 8.18 -0.44 -6.01
CA LYS A 81 8.20 0.99 -5.76
C LYS A 81 7.20 1.36 -4.68
N VAL A 82 7.43 2.48 -4.00
CA VAL A 82 6.50 3.02 -3.00
C VAL A 82 6.06 4.41 -3.44
N TYR A 83 4.77 4.67 -3.39
CA TYR A 83 4.17 5.93 -3.84
C TYR A 83 3.37 6.59 -2.72
N LEU A 84 3.50 7.91 -2.61
CA LEU A 84 2.52 8.73 -1.92
C LEU A 84 1.37 9.02 -2.88
N VAL A 85 0.16 8.69 -2.47
CA VAL A 85 -1.03 8.80 -3.31
C VAL A 85 -2.16 9.52 -2.58
N THR A 86 -3.14 9.99 -3.32
CA THR A 86 -4.43 10.46 -2.77
C THR A 86 -5.58 9.86 -3.59
N GLY A 87 -6.77 9.86 -3.00
CA GLY A 87 -7.97 9.32 -3.64
C GLY A 87 -9.18 9.40 -2.70
N LYS A 88 -10.31 8.89 -3.18
CA LYS A 88 -11.54 8.78 -2.39
C LYS A 88 -11.60 7.39 -1.76
N GLN A 89 -11.60 7.32 -0.43
CA GLN A 89 -11.84 6.06 0.28
C GLN A 89 -13.25 5.54 0.02
N VAL A 90 -13.36 4.24 -0.31
CA VAL A 90 -14.61 3.56 -0.64
C VAL A 90 -14.91 2.37 0.28
N GLY A 91 -13.97 2.02 1.16
CA GLY A 91 -14.11 0.94 2.13
C GLY A 91 -12.77 0.53 2.72
N ASN A 92 -12.75 -0.68 3.26
CA ASN A 92 -11.56 -1.35 3.79
C ASN A 92 -11.40 -2.69 3.05
N GLY A 93 -10.16 -3.12 2.87
CA GLY A 93 -9.80 -4.33 2.15
C GLY A 93 -9.72 -5.55 3.06
N HIS A 94 -9.25 -6.64 2.49
CA HIS A 94 -9.05 -7.92 3.16
C HIS A 94 -8.26 -7.79 4.48
N ASP A 95 -7.20 -6.99 4.49
CA ASP A 95 -6.30 -6.79 5.64
C ASP A 95 -6.70 -5.56 6.49
N ASN A 96 -7.97 -5.14 6.44
CA ASN A 96 -8.51 -3.91 7.09
C ASN A 96 -7.91 -2.59 6.59
N GLU A 97 -7.04 -2.60 5.60
CA GLU A 97 -6.41 -1.41 5.03
C GLU A 97 -7.40 -0.59 4.19
N PRO A 98 -7.24 0.75 4.12
CA PRO A 98 -8.10 1.57 3.27
C PRO A 98 -8.09 1.14 1.80
N ILE A 99 -9.29 1.10 1.19
CA ILE A 99 -9.45 0.97 -0.27
C ILE A 99 -9.86 2.32 -0.84
N ILE A 100 -9.14 2.79 -1.86
CA ILE A 100 -9.39 4.08 -2.53
C ILE A 100 -9.69 3.93 -4.02
N LYS A 101 -10.42 4.92 -4.57
CA LYS A 101 -10.66 5.12 -6.01
C LYS A 101 -10.28 6.53 -6.47
N ASN A 102 -10.18 6.72 -7.78
CA ASN A 102 -9.72 7.94 -8.43
C ASN A 102 -8.33 8.32 -7.93
N ILE A 103 -7.43 7.35 -8.02
CA ILE A 103 -6.09 7.45 -7.45
C ILE A 103 -5.29 8.50 -8.21
N LYS A 104 -4.57 9.32 -7.46
CA LYS A 104 -3.60 10.26 -8.01
C LYS A 104 -2.28 10.04 -7.32
N ILE A 105 -1.25 9.75 -8.13
CA ILE A 105 0.12 9.69 -7.65
C ILE A 105 0.57 11.12 -7.36
N ILE A 106 1.03 11.34 -6.13
CA ILE A 106 1.60 12.63 -5.72
C ILE A 106 3.10 12.62 -5.99
N LYS A 107 3.80 11.57 -5.55
CA LYS A 107 5.23 11.35 -5.80
C LYS A 107 5.64 9.92 -5.46
N GLU A 108 6.74 9.47 -6.07
CA GLU A 108 7.45 8.26 -5.64
C GLU A 108 8.25 8.57 -4.36
N ILE A 109 8.20 7.66 -3.37
CA ILE A 109 8.87 7.76 -2.07
C ILE A 109 9.67 6.50 -1.71
N THR A 110 10.00 5.65 -2.69
CA THR A 110 10.71 4.38 -2.52
C THR A 110 11.96 4.52 -1.65
N GLU A 111 12.78 5.55 -1.88
CA GLU A 111 14.02 5.79 -1.13
C GLU A 111 13.82 6.11 0.36
N GLN A 112 12.60 6.40 0.82
CA GLN A 112 12.33 6.55 2.26
C GLN A 112 12.26 5.20 3.00
N PHE A 113 12.07 4.12 2.25
CA PHE A 113 11.84 2.77 2.75
C PHE A 113 13.02 1.84 2.49
N LYS A 114 14.07 2.29 1.82
CA LYS A 114 15.36 1.60 1.71
C LYS A 114 16.26 1.99 2.87
#